data_AF-A0A9D5SWU2-F1
#
_entry.id   AF-A0A9D5SWU2-F1
#
_cell.length_a   1.000
_cell.length_b   1.000
_cell.length_c   1.000
_cell.angle_alpha   90.00
_cell.angle_beta   90.00
_cell.angle_gamma   90.00
#
_symmetry.space_group_name_H-M   'P 1'
#
loop_
_entity.id
_entity.type
_entity.pdbx_description
1 polymer ?
#
loop_
_entity_poly.entity_id
_entity_poly.type
_entity_poly.pdbx_seq_one_letter_code
_entity_poly.pdbx_strand_id
1 'polypeptide(L)' 'MIDNSYSSLGLDDLLANDTTSYDYFHALPRDVQLRVRRRDFCSFSEMSNYVSELRRARRGMPPDIL' A
#
# COMPACT_ATOMS: atom_id res chain seq x y z
N MET A 1 17.64 18.44 21.94
CA MET A 1 18.25 17.14 21.60
C MET A 1 17.13 16.17 21.30
N ILE A 2 17.11 15.71 20.04
CA ILE A 2 16.35 14.58 19.48
C ILE A 2 14.88 14.54 19.92
N ASP A 3 14.04 15.30 19.20
CA ASP A 3 12.64 14.89 19.06
C ASP A 3 12.69 13.56 18.32
N ASN A 4 12.61 12.47 19.08
CA ASN A 4 12.38 11.13 18.54
C ASN A 4 10.93 11.12 18.07
N SER A 5 10.63 11.94 17.05
CA SER A 5 9.38 11.90 16.30
C SER A 5 9.32 10.47 15.83
N TYR A 6 8.49 9.67 16.48
CA TYR A 6 8.19 8.32 16.08
C TYR A 6 7.77 8.43 14.63
N SER A 7 8.70 8.12 13.71
CA SER A 7 8.40 7.97 12.30
C SER A 7 7.28 6.97 12.27
N SER A 8 6.06 7.48 12.11
CA SER A 8 4.94 6.68 11.69
C SER A 8 5.41 6.18 10.35
N LEU A 9 6.05 5.00 10.33
CA LEU A 9 6.50 4.25 9.17
C LEU A 9 5.23 3.80 8.43
N GLY A 10 4.44 4.78 8.03
CA GLY A 10 3.19 4.64 7.32
C GLY A 10 3.44 4.80 5.84
N LEU A 11 2.34 4.81 5.10
CA LEU A 11 2.39 4.88 3.64
C LEU A 11 3.24 6.07 3.15
N ASP A 12 3.13 7.24 3.75
CA ASP A 12 3.90 8.43 3.32
C ASP A 12 5.42 8.25 3.48
N ASP A 13 5.89 7.60 4.55
CA ASP A 13 7.32 7.33 4.76
C ASP A 13 7.83 6.30 3.75
N LEU A 14 7.04 5.24 3.52
CA LEU A 14 7.31 4.24 2.49
C LEU A 14 7.40 4.87 1.09
N LEU A 15 6.45 5.75 0.74
CA LEU A 15 6.43 6.43 -0.57
C LEU A 15 7.57 7.46 -0.70
N ALA A 16 8.01 8.07 0.40
CA ALA A 16 9.12 9.02 0.40
C ALA A 16 10.50 8.35 0.27
N ASN A 17 10.66 7.17 0.87
CA ASN A 17 11.94 6.47 0.94
C ASN A 17 12.12 5.40 -0.15
N ASP A 18 11.04 4.87 -0.73
CA ASP A 18 11.08 3.87 -1.80
C ASP A 18 10.35 4.36 -3.06
N THR A 19 11.15 4.71 -4.07
CA THR A 19 10.67 5.08 -5.41
C THR A 19 9.83 3.99 -6.07
N THR A 20 10.10 2.71 -5.81
CA THR A 20 9.30 1.60 -6.37
C THR A 20 7.88 1.64 -5.82
N SER A 21 7.74 1.85 -4.51
CA SER A 21 6.46 2.02 -3.84
C SER A 21 5.74 3.28 -4.33
N TYR A 22 6.46 4.39 -4.52
CA TYR A 22 5.92 5.63 -5.08
C TYR A 22 5.30 5.41 -6.46
N ASP A 23 6.09 4.93 -7.42
CA ASP A 23 5.62 4.68 -8.78
C ASP A 23 4.46 3.69 -8.82
N TYR A 24 4.55 2.62 -8.02
CA TYR A 24 3.48 1.63 -7.93
C TYR A 24 2.18 2.26 -7.44
N PHE A 25 2.22 3.01 -6.33
CA PHE A 25 1.05 3.67 -5.76
C PHE A 25 0.41 4.66 -6.74
N HIS A 26 1.23 5.48 -7.40
CA HIS A 26 0.76 6.48 -8.35
C HIS A 26 0.22 5.86 -9.66
N ALA A 27 0.67 4.66 -10.03
CA ALA A 27 0.10 3.89 -11.15
C ALA A 27 -1.26 3.24 -10.84
N LEU A 28 -1.70 3.21 -9.57
CA LEU A 28 -2.99 2.63 -9.21
C LEU A 28 -4.17 3.53 -9.59
N PRO A 29 -5.36 2.97 -9.88
CA PRO A 29 -6.58 3.76 -10.05
C PRO A 29 -6.91 4.57 -8.79
N ARG A 30 -7.53 5.74 -8.95
CA ARG A 30 -7.84 6.67 -7.84
C ARG A 30 -8.63 6.02 -6.70
N ASP A 31 -9.57 5.14 -7.01
CA ASP A 31 -10.33 4.40 -5.99
C ASP A 31 -9.44 3.49 -5.13
N VAL A 32 -8.43 2.89 -5.74
CA VAL A 32 -7.46 2.03 -5.06
C VAL A 32 -6.51 2.87 -4.23
N GLN A 33 -6.00 3.98 -4.77
CA GLN A 33 -5.17 4.93 -4.02
C GLN A 33 -5.88 5.41 -2.74
N LEU A 34 -7.17 5.75 -2.82
CA LEU A 34 -7.96 6.15 -1.66
C LEU A 34 -8.08 5.05 -0.60
N ARG A 35 -8.20 3.79 -1.02
CA ARG A 35 -8.25 2.64 -0.09
C ARG A 35 -6.89 2.35 0.53
N VAL A 36 -5.83 2.47 -0.27
CA VAL A 36 -4.46 2.30 0.19
C VAL A 36 -4.09 3.40 1.19
N ARG A 37 -4.45 4.68 0.95
CA ARG A 37 -4.25 5.78 1.93
C ARG A 37 -5.00 5.62 3.25
N ARG A 38 -6.05 4.79 3.30
CA ARG A 38 -6.81 4.53 4.53
C ARG A 38 -6.18 3.43 5.38
N ARG A 39 -5.10 2.82 4.93
CA ARG A 39 -4.32 1.84 5.66
C ARG A 39 -2.88 2.30 5.76
N ASP A 40 -2.25 1.96 6.87
CA ASP A 40 -0.81 2.05 7.01
C ASP A 40 -0.15 0.84 6.37
N PHE A 41 0.84 1.10 5.53
CA PHE A 41 1.69 0.09 4.90
C PHE A 41 3.13 0.40 5.26
N CYS A 42 3.83 -0.59 5.78
CA CYS A 42 5.23 -0.45 6.18
C CYS A 42 6.18 -0.98 5.09
N SER A 43 5.65 -1.61 4.03
CA SER A 43 6.46 -2.18 2.96
C SER A 43 5.72 -2.28 1.61
N PHE A 44 6.49 -2.33 0.53
CA PHE A 44 5.99 -2.58 -0.83
C PHE A 44 5.21 -3.90 -0.92
N SER A 45 5.68 -4.96 -0.25
CA SER A 45 5.05 -6.28 -0.28
C SER A 45 3.64 -6.24 0.30
N GLU A 46 3.45 -5.55 1.45
CA GLU A 46 2.12 -5.39 2.04
C GLU A 46 1.17 -4.60 1.13
N MET A 47 1.63 -3.49 0.56
CA MET A 47 0.83 -2.67 -0.34
C MET A 47 0.42 -3.44 -1.59
N SER A 48 1.37 -4.11 -2.25
CA SER A 48 1.12 -4.86 -3.48
C SER A 48 0.22 -6.08 -3.25
N ASN A 49 0.39 -6.77 -2.11
CA ASN A 49 -0.50 -7.87 -1.73
C ASN A 49 -1.93 -7.36 -1.50
N TYR A 50 -2.10 -6.27 -0.74
CA TYR A 50 -3.41 -5.69 -0.49
C TYR A 50 -4.10 -5.23 -1.79
N VAL A 51 -3.36 -4.61 -2.71
CA VAL A 51 -3.89 -4.22 -4.03
C VAL A 51 -4.30 -5.45 -4.85
N SER A 52 -3.53 -6.54 -4.78
CA SER A 52 -3.85 -7.80 -5.45
C SER A 52 -5.13 -8.42 -4.91
N GLU A 53 -5.29 -8.45 -3.58
CA GLU A 53 -6.53 -8.87 -2.93
C GLU A 53 -7.70 -7.97 -3.32
N LEU A 54 -7.49 -6.65 -3.39
CA LEU A 54 -8.51 -5.71 -3.81
C LEU A 54 -8.99 -5.98 -5.24
N ARG A 55 -8.06 -6.31 -6.13
CA ARG A 55 -8.36 -6.68 -7.53
C ARG A 55 -9.09 -8.01 -7.60
N ARG A 56 -8.70 -9.01 -6.80
CA ARG A 56 -9.39 -10.31 -6.72
C ARG A 56 -10.81 -10.15 -6.19
N ALA A 57 -10.99 -9.39 -5.11
CA ALA A 57 -12.31 -9.09 -4.54
C ALA A 57 -13.23 -8.37 -5.53
N ARG A 58 -12.71 -7.41 -6.31
CA ARG A 58 -13.49 -6.74 -7.38
C ARG A 58 -13.85 -7.67 -8.53
N ARG A 59 -13.06 -8.72 -8.78
CA ARG A 59 -13.33 -9.72 -9.83
C ARG A 59 -14.27 -10.84 -9.39
N GLY A 60 -14.69 -10.89 -8.12
CA GLY A 60 -15.55 -11.97 -7.61
C GLY A 60 -14.91 -13.36 -7.67
N MET A 61 -13.57 -13.43 -7.80
CA MET A 61 -12.85 -14.69 -7.88
C MET A 61 -12.52 -15.14 -6.45
N PRO A 62 -13.07 -16.28 -5.97
CA PRO A 62 -12.67 -16.82 -4.68
C PRO A 62 -11.17 -17.13 -4.71
N PRO A 63 -10.45 -17.00 -3.57
CA PRO A 63 -9.06 -17.42 -3.52
C PRO A 63 -9.02 -18.90 -3.87
N ASP A 64 -8.30 -19.26 -4.94
CA ASP A 64 -7.98 -20.65 -5.26
C ASP A 64 -7.53 -21.36 -3.98
N ILE A 65 -8.38 -22.29 -3.52
CA ILE A 65 -8.07 -23.22 -2.45
C ILE A 65 -6.99 -24.14 -3.02
N LEU A 66 -5.75 -23.90 -2.60
CA LEU A 66 -4.60 -24.77 -2.84
C LEU A 66 -4.69 -26.01 -1.95
#